data_AF-A0A436B7Z9-F1
#
_entry.id   AF-A0A436B7Z9-F1
#
_cell.length_a   1.000
_cell.length_b   1.000
_cell.length_c   1.000
_cell.angle_alpha   90.00
_cell.angle_beta   90.00
_cell.angle_gamma   90.00
#
_symmetry.space_group_name_H-M   'P 1'
#
loop_
_entity.id
_entity.type
_entity.pdbx_description
1 polymer ?
#
loop_
_entity_poly.entity_id
_entity_poly.type
_entity_poly.pdbx_seq_one_letter_code
_entity_poly.pdbx_strand_id
1 'polypeptide(L)' 'MTGRIAHCTCGQLQIRCPQEPAKVSLCHCLDCQRRTGSPFGIAA' A
#
# COMPACT_ATOMS: atom_id res chain seq x y z
N MET A 1 -18.16 11.33 3.03
CA MET A 1 -16.87 11.88 3.51
C MET A 1 -15.96 10.73 3.93
N THR A 2 -15.37 10.02 2.97
CA THR A 2 -14.55 8.83 3.26
C THR A 2 -13.19 9.02 2.61
N GLY A 3 -12.29 9.66 3.35
CA GLY A 3 -10.88 9.73 3.00
C GLY A 3 -10.07 8.84 3.93
N ARG A 4 -9.07 8.13 3.38
CA ARG A 4 -8.15 7.26 4.12
C ARG A 4 -6.88 8.03 4.49
N ILE A 5 -6.14 7.57 5.50
CA ILE A 5 -4.81 8.09 5.83
C ILE A 5 -3.77 7.06 5.40
N ALA A 6 -2.87 7.45 4.50
CA ALA A 6 -1.70 6.66 4.15
C ALA A 6 -0.53 7.03 5.07
N HIS A 7 0.30 6.06 5.44
CA HIS A 7 1.48 6.27 6.29
C HIS A 7 2.70 5.51 5.77
N CYS A 8 3.90 6.03 6.01
CA CYS A 8 5.13 5.23 5.82
C CYS A 8 5.16 4.08 6.84
N THR A 9 5.89 3.02 6.54
CA THR A 9 6.17 1.92 7.48
C THR A 9 6.77 2.43 8.80
N CYS A 10 7.52 3.54 8.74
CA CYS A 10 8.12 4.21 9.89
C CYS A 10 7.15 5.03 10.75
N GLY A 11 5.93 5.30 10.28
CA GLY A 11 4.97 6.22 10.90
C GLY A 11 5.29 7.72 10.81
N GLN A 12 6.51 8.13 10.42
CA GLN A 12 6.93 9.53 10.38
C GLN A 12 6.25 10.38 9.30
N LEU A 13 5.77 9.76 8.22
CA LEU A 13 5.06 10.43 7.13
C LEU A 13 3.60 9.98 7.11
N GLN A 14 2.68 10.94 7.01
CA GLN A 14 1.24 10.71 6.85
C GLN A 14 0.64 11.62 5.78
N ILE A 15 -0.28 11.07 4.98
CA ILE A 15 -0.97 11.79 3.91
C ILE A 15 -2.46 11.47 3.95
N ARG A 16 -3.31 12.48 3.77
CA ARG A 16 -4.76 12.32 3.63
C ARG A 16 -5.12 12.03 2.17
N CYS A 17 -5.79 10.91 1.93
CA CYS A 17 -6.29 10.48 0.63
C CYS A 17 -7.82 10.66 0.60
N PRO A 18 -8.35 11.76 0.04
CA PRO A 18 -9.78 12.08 0.11
C PRO A 18 -10.68 11.20 -0.77
N GLN A 19 -10.08 10.49 -1.73
CA GLN A 19 -10.75 9.62 -2.70
C GLN A 19 -10.44 8.16 -2.40
N GLU A 20 -11.30 7.26 -2.89
CA GLU A 20 -11.07 5.82 -2.81
C GLU A 20 -10.02 5.39 -3.85
N PRO A 21 -9.18 4.37 -3.56
CA PRO A 21 -8.26 3.79 -4.53
C PRO A 21 -8.92 3.45 -5.86
N ALA A 22 -8.31 3.88 -6.96
CA ALA A 22 -8.76 3.48 -8.29
C ALA A 22 -8.52 1.99 -8.57
N LYS A 23 -7.55 1.37 -7.88
CA LYS A 23 -7.22 -0.04 -8.00
C LYS A 23 -6.57 -0.53 -6.71
N VAL A 24 -6.99 -1.72 -6.27
CA VAL A 24 -6.25 -2.52 -5.30
C VAL A 24 -5.74 -3.76 -6.02
N SER A 25 -4.45 -4.07 -5.85
CA SER A 25 -3.80 -5.19 -6.53
C SER A 25 -2.90 -5.99 -5.60
N LEU A 26 -2.81 -7.29 -5.90
CA LEU A 26 -1.98 -8.26 -5.21
C LEU A 26 -1.09 -8.97 -6.23
N CYS A 27 0.19 -9.11 -5.91
CA CYS A 27 1.18 -9.78 -6.75
C CYS A 27 1.97 -10.81 -5.95
N HIS A 28 2.19 -11.99 -6.55
CA HIS A 28 2.95 -13.09 -5.95
C HIS A 28 4.31 -13.31 -6.63
N CYS A 29 4.76 -12.41 -7.51
CA CYS A 29 6.04 -12.59 -8.19
C CYS A 29 7.21 -12.48 -7.20
N LEU A 30 8.34 -13.10 -7.55
CA LEU A 30 9.53 -13.15 -6.69
C LEU A 30 10.09 -11.75 -6.38
N ASP A 31 9.96 -10.79 -7.29
CA ASP A 31 10.46 -9.42 -7.07
C ASP A 31 9.61 -8.67 -6.03
N CYS A 32 8.29 -8.83 -6.09
CA CYS A 32 7.40 -8.31 -5.06
C CYS A 32 7.66 -8.97 -3.70
N GLN A 33 7.89 -10.29 -3.68
CA GLN A 33 8.22 -11.01 -2.45
C GLN A 33 9.55 -10.54 -1.86
N ARG A 34 10.61 -10.38 -2.66
CA ARG A 34 11.92 -9.89 -2.20
C ARG A 34 11.86 -8.46 -1.67
N ARG A 35 11.11 -7.58 -2.33
CA ARG A 35 10.99 -6.17 -1.95
C ARG A 35 10.29 -5.99 -0.60
N THR A 36 9.26 -6.80 -0.32
CA THR A 36 8.42 -6.62 0.88
C THR A 36 8.70 -7.63 1.99
N GLY A 37 9.35 -8.75 1.68
CA GLY A 37 9.51 -9.89 2.59
C GLY A 37 8.23 -10.71 2.83
N SER A 38 7.11 -10.37 2.17
CA SER A 38 5.82 -11.04 2.29
C SER A 38 5.58 -11.99 1.10
N PRO A 39 4.79 -13.08 1.26
CA PRO A 39 4.40 -13.92 0.13
C PRO A 39 3.65 -13.16 -0.99
N PHE A 40 3.05 -12.02 -0.64
CA PHE A 40 2.33 -11.15 -1.57
C PHE A 40 2.75 -9.68 -1.39
N GLY A 41 2.95 -8.98 -2.51
CA GLY A 41 3.02 -7.52 -2.56
C GLY A 41 1.63 -6.93 -2.77
N ILE A 42 1.27 -5.93 -1.96
CA ILE A 42 -0.01 -5.22 -2.04
C ILE A 42 0.22 -3.78 -2.51
N ALA A 43 -0.61 -3.29 -3.43
CA ALA A 43 -0.67 -1.89 -3.81
C ALA A 43 -2.14 -1.43 -3.88
N ALA A 44 -2.43 -0.30 -3.23
CA ALA A 44 -3.74 0.34 -3.12
C ALA A 44 -3.57 1.85 -3.22
#